data_AF-A0A846ZT33-F1
#
_entry.id   AF-A0A846ZT33-F1
#
_cell.length_a   1.000
_cell.length_b   1.000
_cell.length_c   1.000
_cell.angle_alpha   90.00
_cell.angle_beta   90.00
_cell.angle_gamma   90.00
#
_symmetry.space_group_name_H-M   'P 1'
#
loop_
_entity.id
_entity.type
_entity.pdbx_description
1 polymer ?
#
loop_
_entity_poly.entity_id
_entity_poly.type
_entity_poly.pdbx_seq_one_letter_code
_entity_poly.pdbx_strand_id
1 'polypeptide(L)' 'MTNLLDGKKLSNDLTLKLKKEISNTKQKLQLVVISIDNDLASKVYINMKRKKCLEVGILFQHITL' A
#
# COMPACT_ATOMS: atom_id res chain seq x y z
N MET A 1 -8.64 -7.10 32.07
CA MET A 1 -7.82 -6.07 31.40
C MET A 1 -7.97 -6.26 29.90
N THR A 2 -8.44 -5.25 29.20
CA THR A 2 -8.55 -5.24 27.73
C THR A 2 -7.28 -4.62 27.16
N ASN A 3 -6.49 -5.41 26.44
CA ASN A 3 -5.35 -4.90 25.69
C ASN A 3 -5.88 -4.16 24.45
N LEU A 4 -5.60 -2.86 24.35
CA LEU A 4 -5.95 -2.07 23.17
C LEU A 4 -5.01 -2.43 22.02
N LEU A 5 -5.55 -2.95 20.93
CA LEU A 5 -4.81 -3.14 19.69
C LEU A 5 -4.74 -1.81 18.92
N ASP A 6 -3.58 -1.15 18.99
CA ASP A 6 -3.30 0.04 18.19
C ASP A 6 -2.88 -0.36 16.76
N GLY A 7 -3.88 -0.47 15.88
CA GLY A 7 -3.66 -0.79 14.47
C GLY A 7 -2.82 0.25 13.72
N LYS A 8 -2.79 1.51 14.18
CA LYS A 8 -2.00 2.57 13.54
C LYS A 8 -0.53 2.36 13.86
N LYS A 9 -0.19 2.09 15.12
CA LYS A 9 1.17 1.75 15.52
C LYS A 9 1.67 0.51 14.77
N LEU A 10 0.88 -0.57 14.79
CA LEU A 10 1.23 -1.81 14.10
C LEU A 10 1.43 -1.60 12.59
N SER A 11 0.55 -0.85 11.94
CA SER A 11 0.67 -0.51 10.51
C SER A 11 1.97 0.24 10.21
N ASN A 12 2.39 1.17 11.07
CA ASN A 12 3.64 1.90 10.88
C ASN A 12 4.87 0.98 11.01
N ASP A 13 4.87 0.12 12.03
CA ASP A 13 5.95 -0.85 12.25
C ASP A 13 6.09 -1.81 11.07
N LEU A 14 4.96 -2.33 10.54
CA LEU A 14 4.94 -3.17 9.34
C LEU A 14 5.45 -2.44 8.10
N THR A 15 5.12 -1.14 7.96
CA THR A 15 5.57 -0.34 6.82
C THR A 15 7.09 -0.21 6.80
N LEU A 16 7.69 0.09 7.96
CA LEU A 16 9.14 0.20 8.10
C LEU A 16 9.84 -1.14 7.80
N LYS A 17 9.27 -2.24 8.29
CA LYS A 17 9.76 -3.59 8.02
C LYS A 17 9.72 -3.90 6.52
N LEU A 18 8.58 -3.70 5.86
CA LEU A 18 8.40 -3.93 4.43
C LEU A 18 9.36 -3.09 3.59
N LYS A 19 9.52 -1.80 3.92
CA LYS A 19 10.46 -0.92 3.21
C LYS A 19 11.89 -1.48 3.22
N LYS A 20 12.34 -2.05 4.34
CA LYS A 20 13.66 -2.69 4.46
C LYS A 20 13.76 -3.99 3.66
N GLU A 21 12.72 -4.81 3.68
CA GLU A 21 12.69 -6.08 2.91
C GLU A 21 12.70 -5.81 1.40
N ILE A 22 11.92 -4.83 0.96
CA ILE A 22 11.83 -4.43 -0.44
C ILE A 22 13.14 -3.79 -0.90
N SER A 23 13.78 -2.94 -0.09
CA SER A 23 15.09 -2.37 -0.44
C SER A 23 16.19 -3.42 -0.60
N ASN A 24 16.08 -4.55 0.10
CA ASN A 24 17.03 -5.67 0.00
C ASN A 24 16.71 -6.63 -1.17
N THR A 25 15.59 -6.41 -1.86
CA THR A 25 15.17 -7.25 -2.98
C THR A 25 15.79 -6.74 -4.28
N LYS A 26 16.34 -7.64 -5.11
CA LYS A 26 16.97 -7.27 -6.40
C LYS A 26 15.96 -6.96 -7.51
N GLN A 27 14.73 -7.44 -7.36
CA GLN A 27 13.65 -7.26 -8.33
C GLN A 27 12.86 -5.98 -8.04
N LYS A 28 12.45 -5.29 -9.11
CA LYS A 28 11.48 -4.20 -9.00
C LYS A 28 10.09 -4.80 -8.84
N LEU A 29 9.43 -4.46 -7.75
CA LEU A 29 8.06 -4.86 -7.46
C LEU A 29 7.08 -3.83 -8.02
N GLN A 30 5.95 -4.29 -8.54
CA GLN A 30 4.89 -3.44 -9.06
C GLN A 30 3.52 -3.98 -8.66
N LEU A 31 2.66 -3.09 -8.14
CA LEU A 31 1.24 -3.37 -7.92
C LEU A 31 0.42 -2.79 -9.07
N VAL A 32 -0.35 -3.64 -9.74
CA VAL A 32 -1.34 -3.24 -10.74
C VAL A 32 -2.73 -3.35 -10.14
N VAL A 33 -3.49 -2.25 -10.19
CA VAL A 33 -4.89 -2.20 -9.78
C VAL A 33 -5.74 -1.96 -11.01
N ILE A 34 -6.77 -2.78 -11.21
CA ILE A 34 -7.75 -2.62 -12.29
C ILE A 34 -9.09 -2.24 -11.63
N SER A 35 -9.71 -1.15 -12.08
CA SER A 35 -11.06 -0.77 -11.65
C SER A 35 -11.98 -0.62 -12.86
N ILE A 36 -13.25 -0.97 -12.67
CA ILE A 36 -14.33 -0.70 -13.62
C ILE A 36 -15.09 0.50 -13.07
N ASP A 37 -15.37 1.48 -13.92
CA ASP A 37 -15.99 2.75 -13.55
C ASP A 37 -15.14 3.62 -12.59
N ASN A 38 -15.64 4.82 -12.30
CA ASN A 38 -14.88 5.90 -11.69
C ASN A 38 -15.51 6.40 -10.39
N ASP A 39 -16.03 5.49 -9.56
CA ASP A 39 -16.68 5.85 -8.30
C ASP A 39 -15.70 6.52 -7.33
N LEU A 40 -16.20 7.50 -6.59
CA LEU A 40 -15.37 8.35 -5.72
C LEU A 40 -14.78 7.59 -4.55
N ALA A 41 -15.48 6.58 -4.02
CA ALA A 41 -15.01 5.81 -2.87
C ALA A 41 -13.81 4.93 -3.26
N SER A 42 -13.90 4.22 -4.38
CA SER A 42 -12.79 3.40 -4.90
C SER A 42 -11.56 4.24 -5.17
N LYS A 43 -11.68 5.44 -5.74
CA LYS A 43 -10.54 6.36 -5.95
C LYS A 43 -9.78 6.65 -4.66
N VAL A 44 -10.49 6.86 -3.55
CA VAL A 44 -9.86 7.14 -2.25
C VAL A 44 -9.03 5.94 -1.82
N TYR A 45 -9.59 4.73 -1.86
CA TYR A 45 -8.88 3.52 -1.46
C TYR A 45 -7.71 3.18 -2.40
N ILE A 46 -7.88 3.35 -3.71
CA ILE A 46 -6.83 3.15 -4.71
C ILE A 46 -5.69 4.14 -4.47
N ASN A 47 -5.99 5.40 -4.16
CA ASN A 47 -4.97 6.39 -3.84
C ASN A 47 -4.25 6.09 -2.52
N MET A 48 -4.95 5.55 -1.50
CA MET A 48 -4.30 5.07 -0.28
C MET A 48 -3.33 3.92 -0.58
N LYS A 49 -3.73 2.94 -1.41
CA LYS A 49 -2.86 1.85 -1.87
C LYS A 49 -1.64 2.38 -2.63
N ARG A 50 -1.86 3.33 -3.54
CA ARG A 50 -0.78 4.00 -4.30
C ARG A 50 0.23 4.66 -3.38
N LYS A 51 -0.23 5.51 -2.45
CA LYS A 51 0.63 6.19 -1.48
C LYS A 51 1.47 5.19 -0.70
N LYS A 52 0.86 4.10 -0.24
CA LYS A 52 1.55 3.09 0.56
C LYS A 52 2.59 2.30 -0.23
N CYS A 53 2.29 1.95 -1.48
CA CYS A 53 3.25 1.29 -2.37
C CYS A 53 4.48 2.16 -2.60
N LEU A 54 4.27 3.44 -2.93
CA LEU A 54 5.36 4.37 -3.17
C LEU A 54 6.21 4.61 -1.92
N GLU A 55 5.60 4.65 -0.73
CA GLU A 55 6.30 4.80 0.55
C GLU A 55 7.31 3.67 0.81
N VAL A 56 6.97 2.45 0.41
CA VAL A 56 7.80 1.24 0.62
C VAL A 56 8.69 0.87 -0.57
N GLY A 57 8.60 1.61 -1.69
CA GLY A 57 9.43 1.39 -2.89
C GLY A 57 8.82 0.47 -3.95
N ILE A 58 7.51 0.22 -3.90
CA ILE A 58 6.78 -0.56 -4.91
C ILE A 58 6.21 0.39 -5.98
N LEU A 59 6.41 0.05 -7.26
CA LEU A 59 5.79 0.77 -8.38
C LEU A 59 4.28 0.55 -8.39
N PHE A 60 3.52 1.53 -8.84
CA PHE A 60 2.06 1.44 -8.85
C PHE A 60 1.49 1.81 -10.20
N GLN A 61 0.61 0.96 -10.73
CA GLN A 61 -0.14 1.20 -11.94
C GLN A 61 -1.63 1.02 -11.66
N HIS A 62 -2.44 1.99 -12.08
CA HIS A 62 -3.89 1.91 -12.02
C HIS A 62 -4.43 1.95 -13.45
N ILE A 63 -5.16 0.90 -13.81
CA ILE A 63 -5.85 0.75 -15.08
C ILE A 63 -7.34 0.90 -14.79
N THR A 64 -8.02 1.77 -15.53
CA THR A 64 -9.46 1.92 -15.47
C THR A 64 -10.03 1.38 -16.78
N LEU A 65 -11.04 0.52 -16.67
CA LEU A 65 -11.80 -0.05 -17.79
C LEU A 65 -13.16 0.62 -17.91
#